data_AF-A0A1V6PBT9-F1
#
_entry.id   AF-A0A1V6PBT9-F1
#
_cell.length_a   1.000
_cell.length_b   1.000
_cell.length_c   1.000
_cell.angle_alpha   90.00
_cell.angle_beta   90.00
_cell.angle_gamma   90.00
#
_symmetry.space_group_name_H-M   'P 1'
#
loop_
_entity.id
_entity.type
_entity.pdbx_description
1 polymer ?
#
loop_
_entity_poly.entity_id
_entity_poly.type
_entity_poly.pdbx_seq_one_letter_code
_entity_poly.pdbx_strand_id
1 'polypeptide(L)'
;MAMSLLTNFGDTSRAPCICDGLDEQSQKMDEYIQSNPTGHPEGYKLYTTKGDKSLEEAIIHALRDTLQFWAIWHGPLESHRWKHMYIAFTSCCDDICIPPQDLRSGAFRILGHTLTDVLQGLLSEGIHPNDVKKLKMPIWRESIGQYLEKVHPTVRDQPLGKTTMMTQFRMRTANGEGAALLALAARVTGPLSSYYDLVEFAGIGVCLSMDMTKEGLGILRGDPTEIVAGGVREQLKKEIHWLYARTMEFLGKQHHTPGFILPYLMDRYWERVTQTRAPTTTDWRRRIKSYRSL
;
A
#
# COMPACT_ATOMS: atom_id res chain seq x y z
N MET A 1 -24.23 -1.29 1.42
CA MET A 1 -24.88 -0.02 1.78
C MET A 1 -23.80 1.04 1.70
N ALA A 2 -23.76 1.81 0.60
CA ALA A 2 -22.77 2.85 0.38
C ALA A 2 -23.35 4.17 0.90
N MET A 3 -22.98 4.60 2.10
CA MET A 3 -23.30 5.94 2.61
C MET A 3 -22.15 6.51 3.43
N SER A 4 -21.56 7.55 2.83
CA SER A 4 -21.06 8.78 3.45
C SER A 4 -20.03 8.67 4.58
N LEU A 5 -18.79 8.37 4.19
CA LEU A 5 -17.57 8.65 4.96
C LEU A 5 -17.31 10.17 5.15
N LEU A 6 -18.26 11.04 4.79
CA LEU A 6 -18.03 12.49 4.63
C LEU A 6 -19.13 13.40 5.22
N THR A 7 -20.25 12.87 5.74
CA THR A 7 -21.37 13.69 6.25
C THR A 7 -21.26 14.06 7.74
N ASN A 8 -20.41 13.39 8.54
CA ASN A 8 -20.36 13.55 10.00
C ASN A 8 -19.18 14.40 10.54
N PHE A 9 -18.73 15.41 9.79
CA PHE A 9 -17.35 15.88 9.88
C PHE A 9 -17.27 17.43 9.85
N GLY A 10 -17.03 18.07 11.00
CA GLY A 10 -17.18 19.53 11.27
C GLY A 10 -16.04 20.48 10.83
N ASP A 11 -16.22 21.79 11.11
CA ASP A 11 -15.95 22.92 10.18
C ASP A 11 -14.57 23.62 10.13
N THR A 12 -13.57 23.35 10.98
CA THR A 12 -12.38 24.25 11.00
C THR A 12 -11.27 23.94 9.98
N SER A 13 -11.37 22.84 9.21
CA SER A 13 -10.61 22.56 7.96
C SER A 13 -11.16 21.30 7.30
N ARG A 14 -12.48 21.27 7.08
CA ARG A 14 -13.13 20.12 6.42
C ARG A 14 -12.67 20.07 4.97
N ALA A 15 -12.00 18.99 4.58
CA ALA A 15 -11.72 18.74 3.16
C ALA A 15 -13.05 18.69 2.39
N PRO A 16 -13.13 19.24 1.16
CA PRO A 16 -14.36 19.22 0.38
C PRO A 16 -14.88 17.78 0.25
N CYS A 17 -16.19 17.60 0.35
CA CYS A 17 -16.83 16.30 0.10
C CYS A 17 -16.75 16.01 -1.40
N ILE A 18 -16.22 14.85 -1.79
CA ILE A 18 -15.92 14.53 -3.21
C ILE A 18 -16.74 13.34 -3.68
N CYS A 19 -18.03 13.37 -3.39
CA CYS A 19 -18.96 12.51 -4.12
C CYS A 19 -18.91 12.84 -5.63
N ASP A 20 -18.53 14.08 -5.99
CA ASP A 20 -18.43 14.54 -7.37
C ASP A 20 -17.08 14.15 -8.02
N GLY A 21 -17.13 13.31 -9.05
CA GLY A 21 -15.99 12.97 -9.92
C GLY A 21 -15.33 11.62 -9.66
N LEU A 22 -15.72 10.87 -8.63
CA LEU A 22 -15.22 9.50 -8.40
C LEU A 22 -15.64 8.53 -9.50
N ASP A 23 -16.86 8.68 -10.03
CA ASP A 23 -17.37 7.85 -11.12
C ASP A 23 -16.61 8.14 -12.42
N GLU A 24 -16.42 9.43 -12.75
CA GLU A 24 -15.62 9.86 -13.91
C GLU A 24 -14.19 9.32 -13.82
N GLN A 25 -13.58 9.42 -12.63
CA GLN A 25 -12.23 8.92 -12.40
C GLN A 25 -12.15 7.39 -12.53
N SER A 26 -13.17 6.66 -12.07
CA SER A 26 -13.22 5.20 -12.21
C SER A 26 -13.41 4.80 -13.68
N GLN A 27 -14.29 5.49 -14.40
CA GLN A 27 -14.51 5.27 -15.82
C GLN A 27 -13.22 5.47 -16.65
N LYS A 28 -12.46 6.54 -16.38
CA LYS A 28 -11.16 6.78 -17.03
C LYS A 28 -10.17 5.63 -16.83
N MET A 29 -10.10 5.09 -15.60
CA MET A 29 -9.25 3.94 -15.29
C MET A 29 -9.67 2.70 -16.09
N ASP A 30 -10.98 2.42 -16.14
CA ASP A 30 -11.53 1.26 -16.85
C ASP A 30 -11.30 1.36 -18.37
N GLU A 31 -11.57 2.52 -18.97
CA GLU A 31 -11.33 2.79 -20.40
C GLU A 31 -9.85 2.59 -20.77
N TYR A 32 -8.92 3.05 -19.91
CA TYR A 32 -7.50 2.88 -20.14
C TYR A 32 -7.07 1.41 -20.12
N ILE A 33 -7.54 0.63 -19.14
CA ILE A 33 -7.22 -0.81 -19.05
C ILE A 33 -7.77 -1.56 -20.26
N GLN A 34 -9.00 -1.23 -20.70
CA GLN A 34 -9.63 -1.87 -21.86
C GLN A 34 -8.93 -1.55 -23.17
N SER A 35 -8.43 -0.31 -23.33
CA SER A 35 -7.74 0.13 -24.54
C SER A 35 -6.29 -0.34 -24.65
N ASN A 36 -5.68 -0.82 -23.55
CA ASN A 36 -4.29 -1.29 -23.52
C ASN A 36 -4.14 -2.75 -23.05
N PRO A 37 -4.73 -3.74 -23.77
CA PRO A 37 -4.80 -5.12 -23.30
C PRO A 37 -3.47 -5.87 -23.37
N THR A 38 -2.52 -5.43 -24.20
CA THR A 38 -1.23 -6.11 -24.46
C THR A 38 -0.07 -5.61 -23.59
N GLY A 39 -0.36 -4.80 -22.58
CA GLY A 39 0.65 -4.17 -21.72
C GLY A 39 1.16 -2.83 -22.24
N HIS A 40 1.86 -2.11 -21.38
CA HIS A 40 2.44 -0.78 -21.66
C HIS A 40 3.97 -0.87 -21.77
N PRO A 41 4.65 -0.02 -22.56
CA PRO A 41 6.12 -0.01 -22.67
C PRO A 41 6.86 0.20 -21.34
N GLU A 42 6.18 0.75 -20.34
CA GLU A 42 6.72 0.94 -18.99
C GLU A 42 6.60 -0.32 -18.10
N GLY A 43 6.03 -1.41 -18.61
CA GLY A 43 5.92 -2.68 -17.90
C GLY A 43 7.28 -3.13 -17.36
N TYR A 44 7.31 -3.55 -16.10
CA TYR A 44 8.48 -3.97 -15.34
C TYR A 44 9.58 -2.91 -15.12
N LYS A 45 9.33 -1.64 -15.43
CA LYS A 45 10.25 -0.57 -15.04
C LYS A 45 10.20 -0.33 -13.52
N LEU A 46 11.34 0.11 -12.99
CA LEU A 46 11.55 0.43 -11.58
C LEU A 46 11.22 1.92 -11.36
N TYR A 47 10.33 2.24 -10.44
CA TYR A 47 9.77 3.59 -10.30
C TYR A 47 10.27 4.35 -9.07
N THR A 48 10.74 3.67 -8.03
CA THR A 48 10.92 4.31 -6.73
C THR A 48 12.25 5.00 -6.52
N THR A 49 13.06 5.17 -7.58
CA THR A 49 14.35 5.90 -7.61
C THR A 49 15.32 5.55 -6.47
N LYS A 50 15.15 4.38 -5.83
CA LYS A 50 15.99 3.87 -4.74
C LYS A 50 17.33 3.29 -5.21
N GLY A 51 17.63 3.33 -6.51
CA GLY A 51 18.91 2.87 -7.08
C GLY A 51 19.02 1.38 -7.40
N ASP A 52 17.91 0.64 -7.50
CA ASP A 52 17.94 -0.75 -8.00
C ASP A 52 18.37 -0.82 -9.46
N LYS A 53 19.14 -1.86 -9.78
CA LYS A 53 19.67 -2.10 -11.14
C LYS A 53 18.93 -3.20 -11.89
N SER A 54 18.07 -3.96 -11.21
CA SER A 54 17.33 -5.07 -11.80
C SER A 54 16.03 -5.35 -11.05
N LEU A 55 15.12 -6.07 -11.72
CA LEU A 55 13.89 -6.59 -11.09
C LEU A 55 14.18 -7.50 -9.91
N GLU A 56 15.18 -8.38 -10.01
CA GLU A 56 15.54 -9.29 -8.92
C GLU A 56 15.99 -8.48 -7.69
N GLU A 57 16.82 -7.47 -7.87
CA GLU A 57 17.26 -6.59 -6.79
C GLU A 57 16.08 -5.85 -6.13
N ALA A 58 15.18 -5.27 -6.94
CA ALA A 58 13.98 -4.62 -6.44
C ALA A 58 13.09 -5.58 -5.63
N ILE A 59 12.91 -6.82 -6.10
CA ILE A 59 12.14 -7.85 -5.38
C ILE A 59 12.80 -8.21 -4.03
N ILE A 60 14.12 -8.36 -4.00
CA ILE A 60 14.86 -8.67 -2.76
C ILE A 60 14.74 -7.52 -1.76
N HIS A 61 14.84 -6.27 -2.21
CA HIS A 61 14.64 -5.10 -1.36
C HIS A 61 13.19 -4.97 -0.89
N ALA A 62 12.19 -5.22 -1.74
CA ALA A 62 10.78 -5.24 -1.33
C ALA A 62 10.51 -6.31 -0.26
N LEU A 63 11.15 -7.47 -0.35
CA LEU A 63 11.09 -8.51 0.68
C LEU A 63 11.78 -8.08 1.98
N ARG A 64 12.96 -7.42 1.92
CA ARG A 64 13.59 -6.83 3.11
C ARG A 64 12.66 -5.83 3.78
N ASP A 65 12.09 -4.91 3.00
CA ASP A 65 11.17 -3.88 3.47
C ASP A 65 9.93 -4.52 4.13
N THR A 66 9.43 -5.61 3.54
CA THR A 66 8.33 -6.40 4.10
C THR A 66 8.69 -7.01 5.45
N LEU A 67 9.89 -7.56 5.59
CA LEU A 67 10.34 -8.16 6.84
C LEU A 67 10.58 -7.09 7.93
N GLN A 68 11.08 -5.90 7.56
CA GLN A 68 11.16 -4.75 8.46
C GLN A 68 9.77 -4.30 8.92
N PHE A 69 8.83 -4.16 7.99
CA PHE A 69 7.43 -3.86 8.30
C PHE A 69 6.86 -4.90 9.29
N TRP A 70 7.04 -6.19 9.01
CA TRP A 70 6.53 -7.26 9.86
C TRP A 70 7.14 -7.22 11.26
N ALA A 71 8.46 -7.00 11.37
CA ALA A 71 9.14 -6.90 12.65
C ALA A 71 8.62 -5.72 13.50
N ILE A 72 8.28 -4.59 12.86
CA ILE A 72 7.74 -3.41 13.54
C ILE A 72 6.30 -3.65 14.03
N TRP A 73 5.45 -4.27 13.21
CA TRP A 73 4.03 -4.39 13.51
C TRP A 73 3.64 -5.64 14.29
N HIS A 74 4.26 -6.77 13.96
CA HIS A 74 3.95 -8.05 14.55
C HIS A 74 5.04 -8.50 15.53
N GLY A 75 6.30 -8.44 15.11
CA GLY A 75 7.48 -8.86 15.89
C GLY A 75 8.12 -10.12 15.30
N PRO A 76 7.86 -11.33 15.85
CA PRO A 76 8.50 -12.58 15.41
C PRO A 76 8.31 -12.87 13.92
N LEU A 77 9.30 -13.51 13.28
CA LEU A 77 9.35 -13.71 11.82
C LEU A 77 9.04 -15.16 11.42
N GLU A 78 9.05 -16.06 12.38
CA GLU A 78 8.85 -17.49 12.19
C GLU A 78 7.39 -17.79 11.82
N SER A 79 7.17 -18.83 11.01
CA SER A 79 5.83 -19.36 10.71
C SER A 79 4.85 -18.38 10.00
N HIS A 80 5.38 -17.36 9.33
CA HIS A 80 4.60 -16.32 8.63
C HIS A 80 5.04 -16.08 7.18
N ARG A 81 5.63 -17.10 6.56
CA ARG A 81 6.16 -17.04 5.18
C ARG A 81 5.15 -16.46 4.20
N TRP A 82 3.94 -17.00 4.12
CA TRP A 82 2.94 -16.61 3.14
C TRP A 82 2.34 -15.23 3.43
N LYS A 83 2.25 -14.84 4.71
CA LYS A 83 1.91 -13.47 5.09
C LYS A 83 2.95 -12.47 4.62
N HIS A 84 4.23 -12.79 4.80
CA HIS A 84 5.33 -11.97 4.27
C HIS A 84 5.29 -11.93 2.74
N MET A 85 5.07 -13.05 2.06
CA MET A 85 4.99 -13.05 0.60
C MET A 85 3.84 -12.20 0.08
N TYR A 86 2.68 -12.19 0.75
CA TYR A 86 1.56 -11.30 0.39
C TYR A 86 1.96 -9.83 0.50
N ILE A 87 2.57 -9.41 1.63
CA ILE A 87 3.03 -8.02 1.82
C ILE A 87 4.18 -7.67 0.86
N ALA A 88 4.97 -8.66 0.42
CA ALA A 88 5.98 -8.44 -0.60
C ALA A 88 5.36 -8.13 -1.97
N PHE A 89 4.22 -8.75 -2.31
CA PHE A 89 3.46 -8.38 -3.52
C PHE A 89 2.97 -6.93 -3.47
N THR A 90 2.47 -6.46 -2.31
CA THR A 90 2.06 -5.05 -2.14
C THR A 90 3.26 -4.12 -2.35
N SER A 91 4.37 -4.41 -1.68
CA SER A 91 5.61 -3.63 -1.79
C SER A 91 6.21 -3.62 -3.19
N CYS A 92 6.14 -4.74 -3.92
CA CYS A 92 6.58 -4.82 -5.31
C CYS A 92 5.70 -4.00 -6.25
N CYS A 93 4.38 -3.94 -6.02
CA CYS A 93 3.49 -3.10 -6.83
C CYS A 93 3.83 -1.61 -6.68
N ASP A 94 4.30 -1.17 -5.51
CA ASP A 94 4.80 0.19 -5.30
C ASP A 94 6.10 0.46 -6.07
N ASP A 95 7.04 -0.50 -6.04
CA ASP A 95 8.39 -0.33 -6.59
C ASP A 95 8.50 -0.59 -8.11
N ILE A 96 7.66 -1.48 -8.64
CA ILE A 96 7.74 -2.02 -10.00
C ILE A 96 6.42 -1.77 -10.72
N CYS A 97 6.49 -1.33 -11.98
CA CYS A 97 5.32 -1.21 -12.84
C CYS A 97 4.85 -2.59 -13.33
N ILE A 98 4.13 -3.33 -12.49
CA ILE A 98 3.68 -4.69 -12.81
C ILE A 98 2.33 -4.62 -13.55
N PRO A 99 2.22 -5.14 -14.79
CA PRO A 99 0.93 -5.25 -15.46
C PRO A 99 -0.03 -6.14 -14.67
N PRO A 100 -1.27 -5.71 -14.39
CA PRO A 100 -2.24 -6.53 -13.64
C PRO A 100 -2.53 -7.88 -14.32
N GLN A 101 -2.42 -7.95 -15.65
CA GLN A 101 -2.59 -9.19 -16.40
C GLN A 101 -1.52 -10.23 -16.04
N ASP A 102 -0.30 -9.80 -15.70
CA ASP A 102 0.81 -10.68 -15.36
C ASP A 102 0.70 -11.23 -13.93
N LEU A 103 0.05 -10.49 -13.03
CA LEU A 103 -0.39 -11.03 -11.75
C LEU A 103 -1.51 -12.06 -11.92
N ARG A 104 -2.41 -11.84 -12.89
CA ARG A 104 -3.56 -12.72 -13.16
C ARG A 104 -3.11 -14.05 -13.75
N SER A 105 -2.23 -13.99 -14.75
CA SER A 105 -1.72 -15.15 -15.47
C SER A 105 -0.66 -15.93 -14.69
N GLY A 106 -0.08 -15.32 -13.65
CA GLY A 106 1.05 -15.88 -12.91
C GLY A 106 2.39 -15.73 -13.66
N ALA A 107 2.46 -14.83 -14.63
CA ALA A 107 3.71 -14.44 -15.29
C ALA A 107 4.64 -13.69 -14.32
N PHE A 108 4.11 -12.76 -13.51
CA PHE A 108 4.89 -12.15 -12.44
C PHE A 108 4.97 -13.07 -11.22
N ARG A 109 6.19 -13.25 -10.71
CA ARG A 109 6.50 -14.15 -9.60
C ARG A 109 7.48 -13.50 -8.63
N ILE A 110 7.22 -13.67 -7.34
CA ILE A 110 8.18 -13.32 -6.29
C ILE A 110 8.84 -14.63 -5.85
N LEU A 111 10.14 -14.75 -6.08
CA LEU A 111 10.92 -15.94 -5.71
C LEU A 111 10.33 -17.27 -6.24
N GLY A 112 9.74 -17.24 -7.43
CA GLY A 112 9.10 -18.40 -8.08
C GLY A 112 7.60 -18.55 -7.78
N HIS A 113 7.05 -17.84 -6.80
CA HIS A 113 5.65 -17.96 -6.38
C HIS A 113 4.76 -16.94 -7.07
N THR A 114 3.63 -17.39 -7.58
CA THR A 114 2.54 -16.54 -8.09
C THR A 114 1.70 -15.98 -6.94
N LEU A 115 0.87 -14.97 -7.22
CA LEU A 115 -0.11 -14.49 -6.26
C LEU A 115 -1.09 -15.59 -5.84
N THR A 116 -1.45 -16.50 -6.76
CA THR A 116 -2.30 -17.67 -6.46
C THR A 116 -1.64 -18.59 -5.45
N ASP A 117 -0.35 -18.89 -5.61
CA ASP A 117 0.42 -19.72 -4.67
C ASP A 117 0.43 -19.09 -3.28
N VAL A 118 0.62 -17.76 -3.21
CA VAL A 118 0.61 -17.02 -1.94
C VAL A 118 -0.75 -17.09 -1.25
N LEU A 119 -1.84 -16.85 -1.99
CA LEU A 119 -3.19 -16.90 -1.43
C LEU A 119 -3.55 -18.31 -0.93
N GLN A 120 -3.11 -19.35 -1.64
CA GLN A 120 -3.26 -20.74 -1.19
C GLN A 120 -2.38 -21.03 0.04
N GLY A 121 -1.16 -20.49 0.05
CA GLY A 121 -0.24 -20.59 1.16
C GLY A 121 -0.78 -19.94 2.45
N LEU A 122 -1.51 -18.84 2.36
CA LEU A 122 -2.16 -18.22 3.52
C LEU A 122 -3.14 -19.17 4.20
N LEU A 123 -3.86 -20.00 3.44
CA LEU A 123 -4.73 -21.05 4.02
C LEU A 123 -3.91 -22.09 4.79
N SER A 124 -2.74 -22.47 4.27
CA SER A 124 -1.82 -23.40 4.96
C SER A 124 -1.23 -22.83 6.26
N GLU A 125 -1.23 -21.50 6.40
CA GLU A 125 -0.85 -20.80 7.63
C GLU A 125 -2.04 -20.50 8.56
N GLY A 126 -3.17 -21.15 8.34
CA GLY A 126 -4.34 -21.06 9.22
C GLY A 126 -5.17 -19.78 9.07
N ILE A 127 -4.94 -18.97 8.02
CA ILE A 127 -5.81 -17.83 7.74
C ILE A 127 -7.19 -18.33 7.32
N HIS A 128 -8.23 -17.75 7.93
CA HIS A 128 -9.60 -18.16 7.68
C HIS A 128 -9.98 -17.94 6.19
N PRO A 129 -10.67 -18.87 5.52
CA PRO A 129 -11.01 -18.75 4.09
C PRO A 129 -11.76 -17.46 3.72
N ASN A 130 -12.65 -16.97 4.58
CA ASN A 130 -13.34 -15.69 4.37
C ASN A 130 -12.38 -14.50 4.34
N ASP A 131 -11.31 -14.54 5.13
CA ASP A 131 -10.33 -13.47 5.19
C ASP A 131 -9.42 -13.54 3.96
N VAL A 132 -9.02 -14.73 3.51
CA VAL A 132 -8.32 -14.91 2.22
C VAL A 132 -9.17 -14.41 1.05
N LYS A 133 -10.49 -14.69 1.05
CA LYS A 133 -11.41 -14.16 0.04
C LYS A 133 -11.43 -12.63 0.06
N LYS A 134 -11.41 -12.01 1.25
CA LYS A 134 -11.34 -10.55 1.38
C LYS A 134 -9.99 -10.00 0.90
N LEU A 135 -8.86 -10.62 1.24
CA LEU A 135 -7.51 -10.19 0.82
C LEU A 135 -7.31 -10.16 -0.69
N LYS A 136 -8.05 -10.95 -1.47
CA LYS A 136 -8.00 -10.89 -2.94
C LYS A 136 -8.35 -9.51 -3.48
N MET A 137 -9.35 -8.84 -2.91
CA MET A 137 -9.83 -7.56 -3.47
C MET A 137 -8.82 -6.41 -3.27
N PRO A 138 -8.25 -6.18 -2.07
CA PRO A 138 -7.25 -5.15 -1.85
C PRO A 138 -6.00 -5.31 -2.71
N ILE A 139 -5.43 -6.53 -2.83
CA ILE A 139 -4.24 -6.74 -3.67
C ILE A 139 -4.53 -6.48 -5.15
N TRP A 140 -5.72 -6.86 -5.64
CA TRP A 140 -6.14 -6.54 -7.00
C TRP A 140 -6.30 -5.03 -7.21
N ARG A 141 -6.98 -4.35 -6.29
CA ARG A 141 -7.15 -2.89 -6.33
C ARG A 141 -5.80 -2.17 -6.33
N GLU A 142 -4.88 -2.59 -5.47
CA GLU A 142 -3.53 -2.05 -5.42
C GLU A 142 -2.78 -2.25 -6.71
N SER A 143 -2.72 -3.49 -7.22
CA SER A 143 -1.98 -3.77 -8.45
C SER A 143 -2.46 -2.93 -9.63
N ILE A 144 -3.79 -2.75 -9.77
CA ILE A 144 -4.38 -1.93 -10.83
C ILE A 144 -4.07 -0.45 -10.58
N GLY A 145 -4.33 0.05 -9.36
CA GLY A 145 -4.11 1.44 -9.02
C GLY A 145 -2.64 1.86 -9.17
N GLN A 146 -1.71 1.05 -8.67
CA GLN A 146 -0.27 1.26 -8.76
C GLN A 146 0.26 1.14 -10.19
N TYR A 147 -0.33 0.29 -11.01
CA TYR A 147 0.00 0.24 -12.44
C TYR A 147 -0.46 1.51 -13.14
N LEU A 148 -1.73 1.89 -12.99
CA LEU A 148 -2.30 3.08 -13.60
C LEU A 148 -1.60 4.36 -13.15
N GLU A 149 -1.25 4.46 -11.86
CA GLU A 149 -0.46 5.57 -11.31
C GLU A 149 0.85 5.80 -12.07
N LYS A 150 1.43 4.74 -12.65
CA LYS A 150 2.72 4.74 -13.34
C LYS A 150 2.60 4.94 -14.86
N VAL A 151 1.50 4.46 -15.47
CA VAL A 151 1.36 4.43 -16.93
C VAL A 151 0.29 5.39 -17.48
N HIS A 152 -0.70 5.73 -16.68
CA HIS A 152 -1.79 6.60 -17.11
C HIS A 152 -1.37 8.07 -16.97
N PRO A 153 -1.38 8.86 -18.05
CA PRO A 153 -0.76 10.19 -18.06
C PRO A 153 -1.41 11.19 -17.10
N THR A 154 -2.72 11.06 -16.85
CA THR A 154 -3.50 12.06 -16.10
C THR A 154 -4.29 11.46 -14.92
N VAL A 155 -3.99 10.21 -14.50
CA VAL A 155 -4.82 9.55 -13.45
C VAL A 155 -4.68 10.25 -12.10
N ARG A 156 -3.57 10.96 -11.87
CA ARG A 156 -3.33 11.71 -10.64
C ARG A 156 -3.88 13.13 -10.69
N ASP A 157 -4.23 13.67 -11.86
CA ASP A 157 -4.59 15.09 -12.01
C ASP A 157 -5.81 15.47 -11.16
N GLN A 158 -6.84 14.61 -11.12
CA GLN A 158 -8.04 14.86 -10.31
C GLN A 158 -7.83 14.64 -8.80
N PRO A 159 -7.15 13.56 -8.35
CA PRO A 159 -6.80 13.41 -6.94
C PRO A 159 -5.88 14.51 -6.39
N LEU A 160 -4.95 15.00 -7.20
CA LEU A 160 -4.00 16.04 -6.80
C LEU A 160 -4.74 17.31 -6.39
N GLY A 161 -4.41 17.85 -5.21
CA GLY A 161 -5.07 19.03 -4.66
C GLY A 161 -6.41 18.76 -3.97
N LYS A 162 -6.89 17.51 -3.93
CA LYS A 162 -8.13 17.11 -3.25
C LYS A 162 -7.88 16.05 -2.19
N THR A 163 -7.70 16.45 -0.93
CA THR A 163 -7.21 15.55 0.13
C THR A 163 -8.06 14.29 0.34
N THR A 164 -9.39 14.39 0.31
CA THR A 164 -10.28 13.23 0.50
C THR A 164 -10.21 12.24 -0.66
N MET A 165 -10.04 12.70 -1.90
CA MET A 165 -9.91 11.84 -3.09
C MET A 165 -8.50 11.26 -3.15
N MET A 166 -7.48 12.04 -2.81
CA MET A 166 -6.11 11.55 -2.67
C MET A 166 -6.04 10.46 -1.58
N THR A 167 -6.70 10.64 -0.43
CA THR A 167 -6.76 9.62 0.63
C THR A 167 -7.39 8.32 0.13
N GLN A 168 -8.51 8.42 -0.59
CA GLN A 168 -9.17 7.25 -1.21
C GLN A 168 -8.27 6.58 -2.26
N PHE A 169 -7.63 7.37 -3.12
CA PHE A 169 -6.67 6.89 -4.10
C PHE A 169 -5.49 6.18 -3.43
N ARG A 170 -5.00 6.71 -2.31
CA ARG A 170 -3.90 6.12 -1.53
C ARG A 170 -4.25 4.85 -0.81
N MET A 171 -5.45 4.74 -0.26
CA MET A 171 -5.92 3.46 0.29
C MET A 171 -5.95 2.38 -0.78
N ARG A 172 -6.37 2.74 -2.00
CA ARG A 172 -6.34 1.82 -3.14
C ARG A 172 -4.93 1.43 -3.54
N THR A 173 -3.94 2.33 -3.48
CA THR A 173 -2.56 2.06 -3.93
C THR A 173 -1.59 1.57 -2.84
N ALA A 174 -1.96 1.59 -1.56
CA ALA A 174 -1.08 1.18 -0.46
C ALA A 174 -1.46 -0.14 0.23
N ASN A 175 -2.70 -0.63 0.03
CA ASN A 175 -3.20 -1.90 0.61
C ASN A 175 -2.95 -2.03 2.12
N GLY A 176 -3.12 -0.91 2.85
CA GLY A 176 -2.94 -0.87 4.30
C GLY A 176 -3.88 -1.84 5.02
N GLU A 177 -5.11 -1.98 4.51
CA GLU A 177 -6.12 -2.93 5.03
C GLU A 177 -5.67 -4.39 4.93
N GLY A 178 -5.08 -4.82 3.81
CA GLY A 178 -4.62 -6.20 3.63
C GLY A 178 -3.43 -6.53 4.54
N ALA A 179 -2.46 -5.61 4.64
CA ALA A 179 -1.33 -5.78 5.55
C ALA A 179 -1.78 -5.82 7.02
N ALA A 180 -2.71 -4.94 7.42
CA ALA A 180 -3.27 -4.93 8.77
C ALA A 180 -4.03 -6.22 9.11
N LEU A 181 -4.86 -6.71 8.18
CA LEU A 181 -5.60 -7.96 8.34
C LEU A 181 -4.65 -9.13 8.58
N LEU A 182 -3.53 -9.21 7.86
CA LEU A 182 -2.53 -10.28 8.04
C LEU A 182 -1.79 -10.18 9.38
N ALA A 183 -1.43 -8.97 9.81
CA ALA A 183 -0.77 -8.76 11.09
C ALA A 183 -1.68 -9.16 12.27
N LEU A 184 -2.99 -8.85 12.16
CA LEU A 184 -4.00 -9.27 13.13
C LEU A 184 -4.21 -10.78 13.09
N ALA A 185 -4.37 -11.37 11.91
CA ALA A 185 -4.61 -12.80 11.75
C ALA A 185 -3.40 -13.67 12.17
N ALA A 186 -2.23 -13.07 12.38
CA ALA A 186 -1.09 -13.75 13.00
C ALA A 186 -1.19 -13.81 14.54
N ARG A 187 -2.08 -13.03 15.18
CA ARG A 187 -2.25 -12.96 16.64
C ARG A 187 -3.51 -13.63 17.15
N VAL A 188 -4.52 -13.77 16.31
CA VAL A 188 -5.83 -14.30 16.70
C VAL A 188 -6.32 -15.32 15.69
N THR A 189 -7.22 -16.20 16.13
CA THR A 189 -7.87 -17.20 15.29
C THR A 189 -9.32 -16.80 15.01
N GLY A 190 -9.83 -17.15 13.83
CA GLY A 190 -11.22 -16.88 13.43
C GLY A 190 -11.35 -15.83 12.31
N PRO A 191 -12.57 -15.62 11.79
CA PRO A 191 -12.82 -14.68 10.71
C PRO A 191 -12.74 -13.24 11.22
N LEU A 192 -11.68 -12.52 10.84
CA LEU A 192 -11.54 -11.09 11.10
C LEU A 192 -12.34 -10.22 10.12
N SER A 193 -12.86 -10.84 9.07
CA SER A 193 -13.76 -10.22 8.09
C SER A 193 -14.99 -9.53 8.69
N SER A 194 -15.45 -9.88 9.89
CA SER A 194 -16.53 -9.15 10.58
C SER A 194 -16.11 -7.79 11.11
N TYR A 195 -14.81 -7.55 11.30
CA TYR A 195 -14.22 -6.29 11.78
C TYR A 195 -13.61 -5.46 10.63
N TYR A 196 -13.97 -5.77 9.39
CA TYR A 196 -13.30 -5.22 8.21
C TYR A 196 -13.31 -3.69 8.20
N ASP A 197 -14.43 -3.07 8.54
CA ASP A 197 -14.53 -1.61 8.59
C ASP A 197 -13.51 -1.02 9.58
N LEU A 198 -13.35 -1.64 10.76
CA LEU A 198 -12.36 -1.21 11.76
C LEU A 198 -10.92 -1.38 11.23
N VAL A 199 -10.65 -2.48 10.53
CA VAL A 199 -9.33 -2.74 9.91
C VAL A 199 -9.04 -1.74 8.80
N GLU A 200 -10.04 -1.38 8.00
CA GLU A 200 -9.94 -0.36 6.95
C GLU A 200 -9.66 1.02 7.54
N PHE A 201 -10.42 1.45 8.56
CA PHE A 201 -10.18 2.71 9.26
C PHE A 201 -8.82 2.76 9.95
N ALA A 202 -8.35 1.65 10.52
CA ALA A 202 -6.99 1.56 11.05
C ALA A 202 -5.95 1.70 9.92
N GLY A 203 -6.16 1.04 8.78
CA GLY A 203 -5.32 1.18 7.58
C GLY A 203 -5.23 2.63 7.09
N ILE A 204 -6.35 3.35 7.07
CA ILE A 204 -6.41 4.79 6.77
C ILE A 204 -5.56 5.59 7.76
N GLY A 205 -5.72 5.34 9.06
CA GLY A 205 -4.93 6.01 10.11
C GLY A 205 -3.42 5.82 9.94
N VAL A 206 -2.98 4.60 9.59
CA VAL A 206 -1.57 4.31 9.28
C VAL A 206 -1.09 5.06 8.06
N CYS A 207 -1.84 5.05 6.96
CA CYS A 207 -1.45 5.74 5.73
C CYS A 207 -1.33 7.25 5.96
N LEU A 208 -2.33 7.87 6.59
CA LEU A 208 -2.33 9.31 6.88
C LEU A 208 -1.15 9.70 7.79
N SER A 209 -0.91 8.97 8.88
CA SER A 209 0.20 9.27 9.78
C SER A 209 1.57 9.05 9.13
N MET A 210 1.72 8.03 8.28
CA MET A 210 2.93 7.85 7.47
C MET A 210 3.15 9.01 6.52
N ASP A 211 2.11 9.46 5.82
CA ASP A 211 2.21 10.56 4.85
C ASP A 211 2.52 11.89 5.54
N MET A 212 1.97 12.13 6.74
CA MET A 212 2.35 13.26 7.60
C MET A 212 3.83 13.23 7.97
N THR A 213 4.36 12.07 8.38
CA THR A 213 5.80 11.95 8.70
C THR A 213 6.66 12.12 7.45
N LYS A 214 6.30 11.49 6.32
CA LYS A 214 7.04 11.63 5.06
C LYS A 214 7.11 13.07 4.59
N GLU A 215 6.00 13.80 4.75
CA GLU A 215 5.93 15.23 4.48
C GLU A 215 6.88 16.01 5.39
N GLY A 216 6.84 15.77 6.70
CA GLY A 216 7.72 16.43 7.67
C GLY A 216 9.21 16.15 7.43
N LEU A 217 9.55 14.96 6.93
CA LEU A 217 10.92 14.56 6.61
C LEU A 217 11.35 14.89 5.16
N GLY A 218 10.43 15.36 4.31
CA GLY A 218 10.70 15.64 2.91
C GLY A 218 11.00 14.40 2.05
N ILE A 219 10.55 13.20 2.46
CA ILE A 219 10.87 11.92 1.78
C ILE A 219 10.38 11.87 0.33
N LEU A 220 9.20 12.45 0.05
CA LEU A 220 8.58 12.44 -1.27
C LEU A 220 8.60 13.83 -1.92
N ARG A 221 9.39 14.78 -1.42
CA ARG A 221 9.32 16.16 -1.90
C ARG A 221 9.76 16.25 -3.36
N GLY A 222 8.84 16.62 -4.25
CA GLY A 222 9.07 16.68 -5.69
C GLY A 222 9.01 15.33 -6.41
N ASP A 223 8.65 14.25 -5.71
CA ASP A 223 8.37 12.95 -6.33
C ASP A 223 7.01 12.99 -7.04
N PRO A 224 6.85 12.40 -8.24
CA PRO A 224 5.55 12.34 -8.94
C PRO A 224 4.42 11.72 -8.11
N THR A 225 4.78 10.85 -7.16
CA THR A 225 3.86 10.15 -6.26
C THR A 225 3.54 10.92 -4.97
N GLU A 226 4.09 12.12 -4.79
CA GLU A 226 3.90 12.96 -3.59
C GLU A 226 2.42 13.26 -3.28
N ILE A 227 2.05 13.13 -2.00
CA ILE A 227 0.67 13.27 -1.53
C ILE A 227 0.30 14.74 -1.29
N VAL A 228 1.26 15.50 -0.79
CA VAL A 228 1.13 16.92 -0.50
C VAL A 228 1.89 17.72 -1.56
N ALA A 229 1.45 17.61 -2.82
CA ALA A 229 2.11 18.25 -3.96
C ALA A 229 1.47 19.60 -4.35
N GLY A 230 2.21 20.41 -5.10
CA GLY A 230 1.68 21.59 -5.81
C GLY A 230 1.47 22.86 -4.98
N GLY A 231 0.81 23.85 -5.58
CA GLY A 231 0.67 25.22 -5.05
C GLY A 231 -0.22 25.38 -3.81
N VAL A 232 -0.93 24.33 -3.41
CA VAL A 232 -1.84 24.31 -2.23
C VAL A 232 -1.31 23.46 -1.09
N ARG A 233 0.01 23.18 -1.07
CA ARG A 233 0.68 22.28 -0.11
C ARG A 233 0.27 22.50 1.35
N GLU A 234 0.31 23.75 1.84
CA GLU A 234 0.01 24.05 3.24
C GLU A 234 -1.47 23.80 3.62
N GLN A 235 -2.39 23.90 2.67
CA GLN A 235 -3.78 23.51 2.87
C GLN A 235 -3.90 21.99 2.97
N LEU A 236 -3.28 21.25 2.05
CA LEU A 236 -3.31 19.77 2.03
C LEU A 236 -2.75 19.19 3.34
N LYS A 237 -1.68 19.79 3.90
CA LYS A 237 -1.15 19.40 5.21
C LYS A 237 -2.22 19.49 6.29
N LYS A 238 -2.90 20.64 6.41
CA LYS A 238 -3.96 20.85 7.41
C LYS A 238 -5.11 19.86 7.24
N GLU A 239 -5.52 19.61 6.00
CA GLU A 239 -6.60 18.67 5.69
C GLU A 239 -6.25 17.22 6.05
N ILE A 240 -5.00 16.78 5.80
CA ILE A 240 -4.53 15.45 6.22
C ILE A 240 -4.52 15.31 7.75
N HIS A 241 -4.04 16.32 8.47
CA HIS A 241 -4.05 16.31 9.95
C HIS A 241 -5.49 16.24 10.48
N TRP A 242 -6.39 16.98 9.86
CA TRP A 242 -7.81 16.99 10.20
C TRP A 242 -8.44 15.60 9.96
N LEU A 243 -8.19 14.96 8.82
CA LEU A 243 -8.67 13.59 8.53
C LEU A 243 -8.10 12.56 9.49
N TYR A 244 -6.81 12.66 9.83
CA TYR A 244 -6.18 11.77 10.79
C TYR A 244 -6.83 11.89 12.17
N ALA A 245 -7.03 13.11 12.67
CA ALA A 245 -7.69 13.34 13.96
C ALA A 245 -9.10 12.73 13.99
N ARG A 246 -9.88 12.86 12.92
CA ARG A 246 -11.21 12.24 12.81
C ARG A 246 -11.18 10.72 12.72
N THR A 247 -10.20 10.17 12.01
CA THR A 247 -9.97 8.72 11.98
C THR A 247 -9.69 8.20 13.39
N MET A 248 -8.91 8.92 14.20
CA MET A 248 -8.62 8.55 15.58
C MET A 248 -9.83 8.70 16.50
N GLU A 249 -10.66 9.71 16.31
CA GLU A 249 -11.93 9.85 17.04
C GLU A 249 -12.87 8.67 16.78
N PHE A 250 -12.98 8.23 15.53
CA PHE A 250 -13.81 7.08 15.15
C PHE A 250 -13.28 5.77 15.73
N LEU A 251 -11.96 5.54 15.64
CA LEU A 251 -11.33 4.35 16.19
C LEU A 251 -11.34 4.34 17.72
N GLY A 252 -11.41 5.51 18.37
CA GLY A 252 -11.32 5.66 19.81
C GLY A 252 -9.87 5.77 20.31
N LYS A 253 -9.69 6.43 21.47
CA LYS A 253 -8.39 6.85 22.03
C LYS A 253 -7.38 5.70 22.30
N GLN A 254 -7.80 4.45 22.29
CA GLN A 254 -6.93 3.29 22.57
C GLN A 254 -6.26 2.71 21.33
N HIS A 255 -6.62 3.18 20.12
CA HIS A 255 -6.14 2.63 18.85
C HIS A 255 -5.19 3.59 18.14
N HIS A 256 -4.16 4.07 18.85
CA HIS A 256 -3.08 4.81 18.23
C HIS A 256 -2.42 3.96 17.15
N THR A 257 -2.53 4.39 15.89
CA THR A 257 -1.99 3.68 14.73
C THR A 257 -0.56 4.16 14.46
N PRO A 258 0.48 3.34 14.70
CA PRO A 258 1.87 3.79 14.71
C PRO A 258 2.48 4.06 13.31
N GLY A 259 1.72 4.56 12.34
CA GLY A 259 2.27 4.93 11.03
C GLY A 259 3.36 6.02 11.13
N PHE A 260 3.36 6.83 12.20
CA PHE A 260 4.38 7.85 12.44
C PHE A 260 5.82 7.30 12.55
N ILE A 261 6.00 6.08 13.07
CA ILE A 261 7.34 5.53 13.35
C ILE A 261 7.95 4.85 12.12
N LEU A 262 7.12 4.37 11.19
CA LEU A 262 7.60 3.58 10.05
C LEU A 262 8.61 4.33 9.18
N PRO A 263 8.43 5.62 8.84
CA PRO A 263 9.41 6.34 8.03
C PRO A 263 10.78 6.47 8.67
N TYR A 264 10.88 6.40 10.00
CA TYR A 264 12.15 6.44 10.70
C TYR A 264 12.86 5.07 10.74
N LEU A 265 12.09 3.99 10.81
CA LEU A 265 12.61 2.64 11.06
C LEU A 265 12.77 1.76 9.83
N MET A 266 12.14 2.11 8.70
CA MET A 266 12.27 1.34 7.47
C MET A 266 13.29 1.96 6.53
N ASP A 267 14.26 1.17 6.09
CA ASP A 267 15.35 1.63 5.22
C ASP A 267 14.81 2.29 3.95
N ARG A 268 13.72 1.74 3.38
CA ARG A 268 13.13 2.21 2.12
C ARG A 268 12.85 3.70 2.03
N TYR A 269 12.59 4.36 3.16
CA TYR A 269 12.29 5.78 3.19
C TYR A 269 13.56 6.62 3.23
N TRP A 270 14.57 6.19 3.98
CA TRP A 270 15.91 6.78 3.96
C TRP A 270 16.59 6.60 2.60
N GLU A 271 16.40 5.47 1.94
CA GLU A 271 16.92 5.19 0.61
C GLU A 271 16.31 6.09 -0.46
N ARG A 272 15.05 6.52 -0.30
CA ARG A 272 14.44 7.52 -1.20
C ARG A 272 15.07 8.90 -1.04
N VAL A 273 15.36 9.30 0.20
CA VAL A 273 16.01 10.59 0.49
C VAL A 273 17.46 10.61 0.04
N THR A 274 18.20 9.54 0.29
CA THR A 274 19.64 9.45 0.01
C THR A 274 19.97 8.88 -1.37
N GLN A 275 18.96 8.37 -2.10
CA GLN A 275 19.10 7.67 -3.38
C GLN A 275 20.15 6.55 -3.35
N THR A 276 20.35 5.95 -2.17
CA THR A 276 21.38 4.95 -1.90
C THR A 276 20.75 3.76 -1.21
N ARG A 277 20.98 2.53 -1.71
CA ARG A 277 20.47 1.31 -1.08
C ARG A 277 21.21 0.98 0.22
N ALA A 278 20.46 0.73 1.28
CA ALA A 278 20.95 0.10 2.49
C ALA A 278 21.20 -1.39 2.22
N PRO A 279 22.31 -1.96 2.72
CA PRO A 279 22.60 -3.36 2.50
C PRO A 279 21.58 -4.25 3.23
N THR A 280 21.02 -5.23 2.52
CA THR A 280 20.23 -6.29 3.18
C THR A 280 21.16 -7.11 4.09
N THR A 281 20.87 -7.16 5.40
CA THR A 281 21.71 -7.90 6.37
C THR A 281 21.75 -9.40 6.09
N THR A 282 22.75 -10.09 6.64
CA THR A 282 22.92 -11.55 6.45
C THR A 282 21.69 -12.34 6.90
N ASP A 283 21.05 -11.96 8.01
CA ASP A 283 19.87 -12.65 8.52
C ASP A 283 18.65 -12.45 7.64
N TRP A 284 18.42 -11.23 7.15
CA TRP A 284 17.37 -10.95 6.17
C TRP A 284 17.59 -11.73 4.87
N ARG A 285 18.83 -11.77 4.35
CA ARG A 285 19.16 -12.57 3.17
C ARG A 285 18.90 -14.06 3.40
N ARG A 286 19.26 -14.61 4.56
CA ARG A 286 19.01 -16.03 4.90
C ARG A 286 17.53 -16.32 4.91
N ARG A 287 16.72 -15.45 5.53
CA ARG A 287 15.27 -15.59 5.57
C ARG A 287 14.65 -15.51 4.17
N ILE A 288 15.03 -14.51 3.38
CA ILE A 288 14.56 -14.35 1.99
C ILE A 288 14.90 -15.58 1.15
N LYS A 289 16.12 -16.12 1.28
CA LYS A 289 16.51 -17.35 0.60
C LYS A 289 15.63 -18.54 0.99
N SER A 290 15.22 -18.63 2.26
CA SER A 290 14.30 -19.69 2.72
C SER A 290 12.89 -19.63 2.10
N TYR A 291 12.54 -18.52 1.43
CA TYR A 291 11.26 -18.39 0.72
C TYR A 291 11.32 -18.82 -0.74
N ARG A 292 12.54 -18.95 -1.33
CA ARG A 292 12.69 -19.60 -2.64
C ARG A 292 12.16 -21.03 -2.52
N SER A 293 11.30 -21.43 -3.44
CA SER A 293 10.70 -22.77 -3.47
C SER A 293 11.76 -23.87 -3.37
N LEU A 294 11.42 -24.97 -2.69
CA LEU A 294 11.96 -26.30 -2.99
C LEU A 294 11.47 -26.72 -4.37
#